data_AF-A0A3S1FDP4-F1
#
_entry.id   AF-A0A3S1FDP4-F1
#
_cell.length_a   1.000
_cell.length_b   1.000
_cell.length_c   1.000
_cell.angle_alpha   90.00
_cell.angle_beta   90.00
_cell.angle_gamma   90.00
#
_symmetry.space_group_name_H-M   'P 1'
#
loop_
_entity.id
_entity.type
_entity.pdbx_description
1 polymer ?
#
loop_
_entity_poly.entity_id
_entity_poly.type
_entity_poly.pdbx_seq_one_letter_code
_entity_poly.pdbx_strand_id
1 'polypeptide(L)'
;MGIATCQIKELTLSARSVEAIEQINTLVDSANRLAFAVSTTPLYSIFSDPRSAKDVTYNVSDYDWELYGQAMAGIPNILRHKLDQVVEPMAWSSVGGESEFWKCVYASYNK
;
A
#
# COMPACT_ATOMS: atom_id res chain seq x y z
N MET A 1 17.88 2.57 14.99
CA MET A 1 16.92 3.17 14.04
C MET A 1 16.03 4.11 14.83
N GLY A 2 16.30 5.41 14.77
CA GLY A 2 15.42 6.40 15.39
C GLY A 2 14.18 6.57 14.52
N ILE A 3 13.00 6.31 15.08
CA ILE A 3 11.76 6.79 14.50
C ILE A 3 11.89 8.31 14.55
N ALA A 4 11.94 8.98 13.40
CA ALA A 4 11.89 10.43 13.37
C ALA A 4 10.51 10.82 13.91
N THR A 5 10.44 11.21 15.17
CA THR A 5 9.20 11.61 15.81
C THR A 5 8.98 13.08 15.50
N CYS A 6 8.01 13.37 14.65
CA CYS A 6 7.58 14.75 14.45
C CYS A 6 6.63 15.14 15.58
N GLN A 7 7.00 16.16 16.34
CA GLN A 7 6.15 16.65 17.42
C GLN A 7 5.14 17.65 16.88
N ILE A 8 3.98 17.13 16.48
CA ILE A 8 2.89 17.95 15.97
C ILE A 8 2.02 18.35 17.17
N LYS A 9 2.08 19.63 17.57
CA LYS A 9 1.30 20.17 18.68
C LYS A 9 0.21 21.09 18.14
N GLU A 10 -1.02 20.90 18.62
CA GLU A 10 -2.17 21.77 18.34
C GLU A 10 -2.45 22.01 16.84
N LEU A 11 -2.31 20.97 16.02
CA LEU A 11 -2.60 21.04 14.60
C LEU A 11 -4.11 21.02 14.34
N THR A 12 -4.62 22.06 13.68
CA THR A 12 -5.94 22.06 13.07
C THR A 12 -5.79 21.86 11.58
N LEU A 13 -6.38 20.78 11.05
CA LEU A 13 -6.31 20.47 9.63
C LEU A 13 -7.27 21.36 8.83
N SER A 14 -6.80 21.87 7.71
CA SER A 14 -7.63 22.48 6.68
C SER A 14 -8.49 21.42 6.00
N ALA A 15 -9.61 21.86 5.39
CA ALA A 15 -10.46 20.97 4.60
C ALA A 15 -9.67 20.21 3.52
N ARG A 16 -8.69 20.88 2.90
CA ARG A 16 -7.79 20.28 1.91
C ARG A 16 -6.93 19.16 2.50
N SER A 17 -6.40 19.33 3.71
CA SER A 17 -5.63 18.28 4.37
C SER A 17 -6.49 17.10 4.81
N VAL A 18 -7.72 17.36 5.26
CA VAL A 18 -8.68 16.29 5.57
C VAL A 18 -8.98 15.48 4.31
N GLU A 19 -9.26 16.13 3.19
CA GLU A 19 -9.49 15.47 1.91
C GLU A 19 -8.27 14.64 1.46
N ALA A 20 -7.06 15.16 1.60
CA ALA A 20 -5.84 14.43 1.27
C ALA A 20 -5.67 13.17 2.15
N ILE A 21 -6.02 13.23 3.43
CA ILE A 21 -6.01 12.06 4.32
C ILE A 21 -7.06 11.03 3.90
N GLU A 22 -8.26 11.46 3.51
CA GLU A 22 -9.30 10.56 2.99
C GLU A 22 -8.86 9.87 1.69
N GLN A 23 -8.18 10.59 0.79
CA GLN A 23 -7.58 10.02 -0.41
C GLN A 23 -6.51 8.98 -0.06
N ILE A 24 -5.63 9.27 0.91
CA ILE A 24 -4.63 8.31 1.40
C ILE A 24 -5.29 7.04 1.94
N ASN A 25 -6.31 7.17 2.79
CA ASN A 25 -7.05 6.03 3.33
C ASN A 25 -7.67 5.17 2.22
N THR A 26 -8.26 5.82 1.21
CA THR A 26 -8.83 5.13 0.05
C THR A 26 -7.77 4.35 -0.74
N LEU A 27 -6.56 4.91 -0.90
CA LEU A 27 -5.45 4.26 -1.58
C LEU A 27 -4.94 3.03 -0.81
N VAL A 28 -4.79 3.16 0.51
CA VAL A 28 -4.39 2.05 1.40
C VAL A 28 -5.42 0.93 1.36
N ASP A 29 -6.71 1.26 1.47
CA ASP A 29 -7.80 0.28 1.38
C ASP A 29 -7.82 -0.44 0.03
N SER A 30 -7.60 0.30 -1.05
CA SER A 30 -7.53 -0.27 -2.41
C SER A 30 -6.35 -1.22 -2.56
N ALA A 31 -5.18 -0.86 -2.03
CA ALA A 31 -4.01 -1.72 -2.03
C ALA A 31 -4.23 -2.99 -1.20
N ASN A 32 -4.88 -2.88 -0.03
CA ASN A 32 -5.25 -4.04 0.79
C ASN A 32 -6.21 -4.99 0.07
N ARG A 33 -7.21 -4.44 -0.65
CA ARG A 33 -8.13 -5.24 -1.48
C ARG A 33 -7.40 -5.93 -2.63
N LEU A 34 -6.46 -5.25 -3.28
CA LEU A 34 -5.63 -5.83 -4.32
C LEU A 34 -4.77 -6.97 -3.75
N ALA A 35 -4.13 -6.76 -2.59
CA ALA A 35 -3.34 -7.79 -1.92
C ALA A 35 -4.18 -9.02 -1.58
N PHE A 36 -5.39 -8.81 -1.05
CA PHE A 36 -6.33 -9.89 -0.80
C PHE A 36 -6.66 -10.66 -2.10
N ALA A 37 -7.04 -9.95 -3.16
CA ALA A 37 -7.39 -10.58 -4.44
C ALA A 37 -6.20 -11.34 -5.07
N VAL A 38 -4.99 -10.79 -5.04
CA VAL A 38 -3.79 -11.47 -5.56
C VAL A 38 -3.45 -12.69 -4.71
N SER A 39 -3.58 -12.60 -3.38
CA SER A 39 -3.30 -13.72 -2.46
C SER A 39 -4.21 -14.93 -2.65
N THR A 40 -5.40 -14.76 -3.24
CA THR A 40 -6.31 -15.88 -3.52
C THR A 40 -6.05 -16.54 -4.87
N THR A 41 -5.21 -15.94 -5.73
CA THR A 41 -4.92 -16.49 -7.07
C THR A 41 -4.29 -17.88 -7.06
N PRO A 42 -3.34 -18.24 -6.16
CA PRO A 42 -2.80 -19.60 -6.11
C PRO A 42 -3.88 -20.60 -5.70
N LEU A 43 -4.75 -20.23 -4.75
CA LEU A 43 -5.83 -21.11 -4.30
C LEU A 43 -6.78 -21.45 -5.45
N TYR A 44 -7.16 -20.44 -6.24
CA TYR A 44 -8.00 -20.68 -7.41
C TYR A 44 -7.28 -21.59 -8.43
N SER A 45 -6.03 -21.28 -8.77
CA SER A 45 -5.25 -22.05 -9.75
C SER A 45 -5.00 -23.50 -9.32
N ILE A 46 -4.79 -23.75 -8.03
CA ILE A 46 -4.44 -25.07 -7.51
C ILE A 46 -5.70 -25.95 -7.36
N PHE A 47 -6.81 -25.36 -6.92
CA PHE A 47 -7.99 -26.09 -6.44
C PHE A 47 -9.22 -26.00 -7.35
N SER A 48 -9.16 -25.36 -8.53
CA SER A 48 -10.34 -25.21 -9.41
C SER A 48 -10.76 -26.49 -10.15
N ASP A 49 -9.85 -27.43 -10.44
CA ASP A 49 -10.17 -28.72 -11.11
C ASP A 49 -9.29 -29.90 -10.64
N PRO A 50 -9.22 -30.22 -9.33
CA PRO A 50 -8.45 -31.38 -8.87
C PRO A 50 -9.26 -32.67 -9.01
N ARG A 51 -8.72 -33.65 -9.74
CA ARG A 51 -9.32 -35.00 -9.84
C ARG A 51 -8.79 -35.95 -8.77
N SER A 52 -7.70 -35.58 -8.10
CA SER A 52 -7.06 -36.36 -7.04
C SER A 52 -6.07 -35.51 -6.23
N ALA A 53 -5.62 -36.04 -5.08
CA ALA A 53 -4.54 -35.41 -4.30
C ALA A 53 -3.21 -35.31 -5.07
N LYS A 54 -2.98 -36.21 -6.04
CA LYS A 54 -1.81 -36.17 -6.92
C LYS A 54 -1.87 -34.94 -7.84
N ASP A 55 -3.05 -34.62 -8.35
CA ASP A 55 -3.23 -33.45 -9.23
C ASP A 55 -3.03 -32.15 -8.47
N VAL A 56 -3.51 -32.06 -7.23
CA VAL A 56 -3.21 -30.92 -6.34
C VAL A 56 -1.69 -30.78 -6.13
N THR A 57 -1.00 -31.88 -5.85
CA THR A 57 0.46 -31.86 -5.64
C THR A 57 1.19 -31.38 -6.89
N TYR A 58 0.76 -31.84 -8.06
CA TYR A 58 1.30 -31.39 -9.35
C TYR A 58 1.05 -29.90 -9.56
N ASN A 59 -0.18 -29.43 -9.36
CA ASN A 59 -0.55 -28.02 -9.53
C ASN A 59 0.23 -27.11 -8.58
N VAL A 60 0.47 -27.53 -7.34
CA VAL A 60 1.31 -26.79 -6.38
C VAL A 60 2.75 -26.69 -6.91
N SER A 61 3.30 -27.76 -7.46
CA SER A 61 4.68 -27.76 -7.97
C SER A 61 4.85 -26.98 -9.29
N ASP A 62 3.80 -26.93 -10.11
CA ASP A 62 3.80 -26.28 -11.43
C ASP A 62 3.39 -24.80 -11.36
N TYR A 63 2.77 -24.37 -10.26
CA TYR A 63 2.38 -22.97 -10.08
C TYR A 63 3.60 -22.05 -10.06
N ASP A 64 3.49 -20.92 -10.77
CA ASP A 64 4.55 -19.90 -10.86
C ASP A 64 4.61 -19.04 -9.59
N TRP A 65 5.27 -19.60 -8.57
CA TRP A 65 5.48 -18.92 -7.29
C TRP A 65 6.35 -17.67 -7.39
N GLU A 66 7.24 -17.60 -8.39
CA GLU A 66 8.10 -16.44 -8.62
C GLU A 66 7.28 -15.26 -9.12
N LEU A 67 6.44 -15.47 -10.16
CA LEU A 67 5.53 -14.46 -10.66
C LEU A 67 4.54 -14.00 -9.58
N TYR A 68 4.00 -14.94 -8.79
CA TYR A 68 3.15 -14.60 -7.65
C TYR A 68 3.87 -13.70 -6.63
N GLY A 69 5.11 -14.07 -6.26
CA GLY A 69 5.95 -13.27 -5.36
C GLY A 69 6.21 -11.87 -5.89
N GLN A 70 6.54 -11.75 -7.19
CA GLN A 70 6.74 -10.47 -7.86
C GLN A 70 5.46 -9.62 -7.88
N ALA A 71 4.30 -10.24 -8.16
CA ALA A 71 3.01 -9.55 -8.15
C ALA A 71 2.69 -9.00 -6.75
N MET A 72 2.86 -9.80 -5.70
CA MET A 72 2.64 -9.38 -4.31
C MET A 72 3.63 -8.27 -3.89
N ALA A 73 4.90 -8.38 -4.28
CA ALA A 73 5.91 -7.37 -3.99
C ALA A 73 5.69 -6.05 -4.75
N GLY A 74 5.01 -6.08 -5.89
CA GLY A 74 4.66 -4.89 -6.68
C GLY A 74 3.62 -3.98 -6.01
N ILE A 75 2.68 -4.55 -5.24
CA ILE A 75 1.59 -3.82 -4.59
C ILE A 75 2.09 -2.65 -3.71
N PRO A 76 3.00 -2.85 -2.74
CA PRO A 76 3.49 -1.75 -1.92
C PRO A 76 4.26 -0.70 -2.73
N ASN A 77 4.92 -1.06 -3.84
CA ASN A 77 5.60 -0.09 -4.70
C ASN A 77 4.59 0.81 -5.44
N ILE A 78 3.51 0.21 -5.95
CA ILE A 78 2.41 0.95 -6.57
C ILE A 78 1.75 1.88 -5.55
N LEU A 79 1.47 1.38 -4.33
CA LEU A 79 0.90 2.19 -3.26
C LEU A 79 1.79 3.39 -2.93
N ARG A 80 3.10 3.19 -2.72
CA ARG A 80 4.03 4.31 -2.46
C ARG A 80 3.99 5.36 -3.55
N HIS A 81 4.03 4.94 -4.82
CA HIS A 81 3.96 5.87 -5.95
C HIS A 81 2.65 6.67 -5.97
N LYS A 82 1.53 6.04 -5.61
CA LYS A 82 0.23 6.72 -5.52
C LYS A 82 0.13 7.65 -4.31
N LEU A 83 0.71 7.27 -3.17
CA LEU A 83 0.76 8.13 -1.98
C LEU A 83 1.59 9.38 -2.26
N ASP A 84 2.72 9.28 -2.96
CA ASP A 84 3.54 10.44 -3.33
C ASP A 84 2.76 11.48 -4.14
N GLN A 85 1.89 11.04 -5.05
CA GLN A 85 1.03 11.94 -5.84
C GLN A 85 0.08 12.80 -5.00
N VAL A 86 -0.20 12.39 -3.76
CA VAL A 86 -1.05 13.13 -2.81
C VAL A 86 -0.19 13.90 -1.80
N VAL A 87 0.78 13.23 -1.19
CA VAL A 87 1.56 13.76 -0.07
C VAL A 87 2.57 14.81 -0.52
N GLU A 88 3.27 14.61 -1.64
CA GLU A 88 4.29 15.53 -2.10
C GLU A 88 3.72 16.94 -2.35
N PRO A 89 2.60 17.11 -3.09
CA PRO A 89 1.97 18.42 -3.23
C PRO A 89 1.57 19.04 -1.89
N MET A 90 1.09 18.24 -0.94
CA MET A 90 0.70 18.74 0.38
C MET A 90 1.92 19.21 1.19
N ALA A 91 3.05 18.51 1.11
CA ALA A 91 4.29 18.90 1.79
C ALA A 91 4.85 20.24 1.30
N TRP A 92 4.69 20.54 0.01
CA TRP A 92 5.23 21.76 -0.61
C TRP A 92 4.25 22.93 -0.70
N SER A 93 2.94 22.69 -0.64
CA SER A 93 1.92 23.75 -0.81
C SER A 93 1.14 24.10 0.46
N SER A 94 1.23 23.31 1.53
CA SER A 94 0.67 23.68 2.84
C SER A 94 1.57 24.67 3.58
N VAL A 95 0.99 25.36 4.57
CA VAL A 95 1.66 26.44 5.32
C VAL A 95 1.50 26.23 6.83
N GLY A 96 2.34 26.89 7.63
CA GLY A 96 2.29 26.78 9.09
C GLY A 96 2.50 25.35 9.59
N GLY A 97 1.74 24.95 10.62
CA GLY A 97 1.83 23.61 11.21
C GLY A 97 1.46 22.48 10.25
N GLU A 98 0.61 22.74 9.25
CA GLU A 98 0.29 21.73 8.22
C GLU A 98 1.50 21.42 7.34
N SER A 99 2.35 22.41 7.05
CA SER A 99 3.59 22.19 6.30
C SER A 99 4.53 21.23 7.03
N GLU A 100 4.66 21.40 8.34
CA GLU A 100 5.48 20.51 9.16
C GLU A 100 4.88 19.09 9.23
N PHE A 101 3.55 18.99 9.38
CA PHE A 101 2.84 17.72 9.31
C PHE A 101 3.10 16.98 8.00
N TRP A 102 2.87 17.63 6.85
CA TRP A 102 2.95 16.96 5.56
C TRP A 102 4.39 16.61 5.16
N LYS A 103 5.38 17.44 5.52
CA LYS A 103 6.80 17.09 5.36
C LYS A 103 7.18 15.87 6.20
N CYS A 104 6.61 15.76 7.41
CA CYS A 104 6.80 14.56 8.23
C CYS A 104 6.20 13.32 7.59
N VAL A 105 4.96 13.41 7.12
CA VAL A 105 4.28 12.31 6.42
C VAL A 105 5.11 11.86 5.23
N TYR A 106 5.57 12.80 4.40
CA TYR A 106 6.43 12.51 3.24
C TYR A 106 7.71 11.75 3.63
N ALA A 107 8.40 12.18 4.70
CA ALA A 107 9.62 11.53 5.18
C ALA A 107 9.39 10.14 5.82
N SER A 108 8.14 9.77 6.16
CA SER A 108 7.85 8.55 6.91
C SER A 108 7.86 7.28 6.06
N TYR A 109 7.41 7.36 4.81
CA TYR A 109 7.27 6.21 3.92
C TYR A 109 8.21 6.25 2.69
N ASN A 110 8.89 7.37 2.47
CA ASN A 110 9.89 7.57 1.41
C ASN A 110 11.32 7.18 1.87
N LYS A 111 11.45 6.04 2.56
CA LYS A 111 12.74 5.50 3.05
C LYS A 111 13.08 4.18 2.37
#